data_AF-A0A971VF51-F1
#
_entry.id   AF-A0A971VF51-F1
#
_cell.length_a   1.000
_cell.length_b   1.000
_cell.length_c   1.000
_cell.angle_alpha   90.00
_cell.angle_beta   90.00
_cell.angle_gamma   90.00
#
_symmetry.space_group_name_H-M   'P 1'
#
loop_
_entity.id
_entity.type
_entity.pdbx_description
1 polymer ?
#
loop_
_entity_poly.entity_id
_entity_poly.type
_entity_poly.pdbx_seq_one_letter_code
_entity_poly.pdbx_strand_id
1 'polypeptide(L)'
;LEARRIALNLGLNMKIGDVEYQGDRTKAIFYYIDDARVDFRELIKVLADRFKVRIEMRQIGARQEAGRIGGIGPCGRELCCSTWISNFKSVSTTAARYQEISLNPQKLAGQCGKLKCCLNYELDAYLDAQQDFPNTAIPLETEDGTYYHFKTDVFKRLMWYSPSRDNGAGAKVAMLSVDSVNEIISQNKGGKKVRDIAEVVQVLAPLKDVGYENVIAQDSITRFDEKANKGNRKRKKNRRPNRPTNSNSAGKAND
;
A
#
# COMPACT_ATOMS: atom_id res chain seq x y z
N LEU A 1 0.00 -20.37 24.58
CA LEU A 1 1.47 -20.19 24.62
C LEU A 1 2.24 -21.50 24.75
N GLU A 2 1.87 -22.41 25.66
CA GLU A 2 2.56 -23.71 25.80
C GLU A 2 2.55 -24.54 24.51
N ALA A 3 1.43 -24.61 23.80
CA ALA A 3 1.33 -25.34 22.54
C ALA A 3 2.35 -24.87 21.48
N ARG A 4 2.65 -23.56 21.42
CA ARG A 4 3.66 -23.00 20.52
C ARG A 4 5.07 -23.48 20.89
N ARG A 5 5.38 -23.58 22.19
CA ARG A 5 6.69 -24.09 22.66
C ARG A 5 6.86 -25.58 22.34
N ILE A 6 5.81 -26.37 22.53
CA ILE A 6 5.84 -27.82 22.23
C ILE A 6 6.07 -28.04 20.73
N ALA A 7 5.37 -27.30 19.87
CA ALA A 7 5.57 -27.39 18.42
C ALA A 7 7.02 -27.03 18.00
N LEU A 8 7.60 -25.98 18.61
CA LEU A 8 8.99 -25.60 18.38
C LEU A 8 9.99 -26.66 18.84
N ASN A 9 9.77 -27.27 20.01
CA ASN A 9 10.62 -28.33 20.55
C ASN A 9 10.61 -29.59 19.68
N LEU A 10 9.48 -29.86 19.00
CA LEU A 10 9.34 -30.96 18.03
C LEU A 10 9.90 -30.61 16.64
N GLY A 11 10.46 -29.41 16.45
CA GLY A 11 11.04 -28.99 15.17
C GLY A 11 10.01 -28.80 14.05
N LEU A 12 8.73 -28.61 14.39
CA LEU A 12 7.67 -28.45 13.40
C LEU A 12 7.66 -27.02 12.87
N ASN A 13 7.82 -26.86 11.55
CA ASN A 13 7.68 -25.56 10.89
C ASN A 13 6.19 -25.23 10.74
N MET A 14 5.57 -24.70 11.78
CA MET A 14 4.18 -24.21 11.73
C MET A 14 3.96 -23.10 12.74
N LYS A 15 2.95 -22.25 12.49
CA LYS A 15 2.50 -21.25 13.46
C LYS A 15 1.10 -21.59 13.94
N ILE A 16 0.97 -21.80 15.26
CA ILE A 16 -0.33 -21.99 15.91
C ILE A 16 -0.91 -20.61 16.21
N GLY A 17 -1.95 -20.23 15.49
CA GLY A 17 -2.63 -18.95 15.61
C GLY A 17 -3.48 -18.87 16.87
N ASP A 18 -4.51 -19.71 16.94
CA ASP A 18 -5.56 -19.66 17.96
C ASP A 18 -6.00 -21.06 18.41
N VAL A 19 -6.63 -21.15 19.59
CA VAL A 19 -7.12 -22.40 20.19
C VAL A 19 -8.54 -22.19 20.73
N GLU A 20 -9.51 -22.89 20.15
CA GLU A 20 -10.90 -22.87 20.59
C GLU A 20 -11.22 -24.15 21.38
N TYR A 21 -11.72 -24.00 22.60
CA TYR A 21 -12.26 -25.12 23.38
C TYR A 21 -13.76 -25.23 23.15
N GLN A 22 -14.26 -26.46 22.93
CA GLN A 22 -15.69 -26.70 23.02
C GLN A 22 -16.18 -26.47 24.46
N GLY A 23 -17.41 -26.00 24.63
CA GLY A 23 -17.98 -25.68 25.95
C GLY A 23 -17.92 -26.85 26.94
N ASP A 24 -18.07 -28.08 26.43
CA ASP A 24 -18.00 -29.31 27.22
C ASP A 24 -16.57 -29.72 27.59
N ARG A 25 -15.56 -28.97 27.14
CA ARG A 25 -14.12 -29.24 27.31
C ARG A 25 -13.67 -30.63 26.84
N THR A 26 -14.50 -31.33 26.08
CA THR A 26 -14.16 -32.65 25.51
C THR A 26 -13.20 -32.53 24.34
N LYS A 27 -13.25 -31.40 23.63
CA LYS A 27 -12.50 -31.17 22.38
C LYS A 27 -11.90 -29.77 22.35
N ALA A 28 -10.66 -29.69 21.88
CA ALA A 28 -9.95 -28.45 21.60
C ALA A 28 -9.50 -28.41 20.14
N ILE A 29 -9.81 -27.31 19.45
CA ILE A 29 -9.49 -27.09 18.04
C ILE A 29 -8.32 -26.10 17.96
N PHE A 30 -7.20 -26.54 17.41
CA PHE A 30 -6.00 -25.76 17.22
C PHE A 30 -5.92 -25.28 15.77
N TYR A 31 -5.93 -23.97 15.58
CA TYR A 31 -5.77 -23.37 14.28
C TYR A 31 -4.32 -23.07 14.00
N TYR A 32 -3.83 -23.56 12.86
CA TYR A 32 -2.46 -23.36 12.45
C TYR A 32 -2.36 -22.90 11.00
N ILE A 33 -1.28 -22.18 10.71
CA ILE A 33 -0.86 -21.81 9.37
C ILE A 33 0.49 -22.47 9.08
N ASP A 34 0.59 -23.04 7.88
CA ASP A 34 1.84 -23.50 7.28
C ASP A 34 1.72 -23.48 5.76
N ASP A 35 2.85 -23.36 5.07
CA ASP A 35 2.97 -23.42 3.61
C ASP A 35 3.12 -24.85 3.09
N ALA A 36 3.55 -25.81 3.93
CA ALA A 36 3.79 -27.19 3.59
C ALA A 36 2.83 -28.16 4.33
N ARG A 37 2.98 -29.46 4.05
CA ARG A 37 2.31 -30.51 4.82
C ARG A 37 3.15 -30.81 6.05
N VAL A 38 2.56 -30.61 7.23
CA VAL A 38 3.22 -30.90 8.51
C VAL A 38 2.67 -32.20 9.09
N ASP A 39 3.55 -33.10 9.53
CA ASP A 39 3.13 -34.26 10.33
C ASP A 39 2.96 -33.85 11.80
N PHE A 40 1.71 -33.79 12.26
CA PHE A 40 1.34 -33.39 13.61
C PHE A 40 0.99 -34.57 14.52
N ARG A 41 1.23 -35.82 14.12
CA ARG A 41 0.84 -37.01 14.92
C ARG A 41 1.47 -37.01 16.31
N GLU A 42 2.76 -36.69 16.40
CA GLU A 42 3.48 -36.63 17.67
C GLU A 42 3.00 -35.44 18.52
N LEU A 43 2.81 -34.27 17.88
CA LEU A 43 2.28 -33.09 18.54
C LEU A 43 0.89 -33.36 19.16
N ILE A 44 0.00 -34.04 18.44
CA ILE A 44 -1.32 -34.43 18.97
C ILE A 44 -1.19 -35.29 20.23
N LYS A 45 -0.26 -36.25 20.26
CA LYS A 45 -0.06 -37.11 21.44
C LYS A 45 0.38 -36.30 22.65
N VAL A 46 1.37 -35.43 22.48
CA VAL A 46 1.90 -34.60 23.57
C VAL A 46 0.85 -33.59 24.06
N LEU A 47 0.10 -32.97 23.14
CA LEU A 47 -0.99 -32.05 23.50
C LEU A 47 -2.14 -32.77 24.19
N ALA A 48 -2.56 -33.94 23.70
CA ALA A 48 -3.65 -34.71 24.30
C ALA A 48 -3.27 -35.20 25.70
N ASP A 49 -2.03 -35.63 25.90
CA ASP A 49 -1.57 -36.05 27.23
C ASP A 49 -1.50 -34.88 28.22
N ARG A 50 -1.09 -33.69 27.76
CA ARG A 50 -0.96 -32.51 28.61
C ARG A 50 -2.30 -31.84 28.94
N PHE A 51 -3.18 -31.70 27.95
CA PHE A 51 -4.46 -31.02 28.12
C PHE A 51 -5.61 -31.97 28.50
N LYS A 52 -5.41 -33.30 28.39
CA LYS A 52 -6.43 -34.33 28.69
C LYS A 52 -7.75 -34.13 27.93
N VAL A 53 -7.67 -33.58 26.72
CA VAL A 53 -8.81 -33.33 25.82
C VAL A 53 -8.53 -33.88 24.43
N ARG A 54 -9.58 -34.12 23.65
CA ARG A 54 -9.42 -34.51 22.25
C ARG A 54 -8.92 -33.32 21.43
N ILE A 55 -7.75 -33.47 20.82
CA ILE A 55 -7.12 -32.43 20.01
C ILE A 55 -7.55 -32.59 18.55
N GLU A 56 -8.03 -31.52 17.94
CA GLU A 56 -8.24 -31.40 16.50
C GLU A 56 -7.33 -30.30 15.95
N MET A 57 -6.57 -30.60 14.91
CA MET A 57 -5.74 -29.62 14.20
C MET A 57 -6.47 -29.14 12.95
N ARG A 58 -6.64 -27.84 12.79
CA ARG A 58 -7.31 -27.25 11.63
C ARG A 58 -6.39 -26.24 10.93
N GLN A 59 -6.04 -26.54 9.68
CA GLN A 59 -5.28 -25.61 8.85
C GLN A 59 -6.17 -24.43 8.44
N ILE A 60 -5.62 -23.22 8.56
CA ILE A 60 -6.26 -21.98 8.14
C ILE A 60 -5.35 -21.20 7.20
N GLY A 61 -5.95 -20.45 6.27
CA GLY A 61 -5.22 -19.55 5.39
C GLY A 61 -4.85 -18.23 6.10
N ALA A 62 -3.82 -17.54 5.58
CA ALA A 62 -3.35 -16.25 6.12
C ALA A 62 -4.46 -15.19 6.32
N ARG A 63 -5.48 -15.19 5.46
CA ARG A 63 -6.62 -14.25 5.61
C ARG A 63 -7.53 -14.61 6.78
N GLN A 64 -7.80 -15.90 6.98
CA GLN A 64 -8.62 -16.37 8.10
C GLN A 64 -7.88 -16.17 9.42
N GLU A 65 -6.56 -16.35 9.43
CA GLU A 65 -5.72 -16.00 10.57
C GLU A 65 -5.83 -14.50 10.89
N ALA A 66 -5.67 -13.63 9.90
CA ALA A 66 -5.85 -12.18 10.09
C ALA A 66 -7.26 -11.81 10.56
N GLY A 67 -8.30 -12.50 10.10
CA GLY A 67 -9.67 -12.31 10.56
C GLY A 67 -9.89 -12.72 12.02
N ARG A 68 -9.22 -13.78 12.49
CA ARG A 68 -9.29 -14.21 13.89
C ARG A 68 -8.48 -13.36 14.84
N ILE A 69 -7.25 -13.00 14.45
CA ILE A 69 -6.41 -12.10 15.24
C ILE A 69 -7.04 -10.71 15.31
N GLY A 70 -7.72 -10.31 14.23
CA GLY A 70 -8.24 -8.96 14.08
C GLY A 70 -7.13 -7.96 13.79
N GLY A 71 -7.51 -6.68 13.71
CA GLY A 71 -6.57 -5.59 13.47
C GLY A 71 -7.22 -4.41 12.78
N ILE A 72 -6.40 -3.43 12.41
CA ILE A 72 -6.83 -2.22 11.72
C ILE A 72 -6.32 -2.26 10.28
N GLY A 73 -7.24 -2.10 9.33
CA GLY A 73 -6.92 -2.00 7.91
C GLY A 73 -6.30 -0.65 7.56
N PRO A 74 -5.70 -0.51 6.36
CA PRO A 74 -5.17 0.77 5.90
C PRO A 74 -6.24 1.85 5.72
N CYS A 75 -7.52 1.48 5.74
CA CYS A 75 -8.65 2.41 5.78
C CYS A 75 -8.94 2.97 7.19
N GLY A 76 -8.17 2.60 8.21
CA GLY A 76 -8.36 3.05 9.59
C GLY A 76 -9.50 2.36 10.34
N ARG A 77 -10.21 1.42 9.70
CA ARG A 77 -11.29 0.62 10.30
C ARG A 77 -10.79 -0.78 10.68
N GLU A 78 -11.54 -1.47 11.52
CA GLU A 78 -11.31 -2.88 11.80
C GLU A 78 -11.32 -3.72 10.51
N LEU A 79 -10.60 -4.84 10.52
CA LEU A 79 -10.53 -5.71 9.34
C LEU A 79 -11.92 -6.22 8.94
N CYS A 80 -12.26 -6.11 7.65
CA CYS A 80 -13.53 -6.61 7.13
C CYS A 80 -13.71 -8.12 7.37
N CYS A 81 -12.60 -8.87 7.38
CA CYS A 81 -12.58 -10.31 7.64
C CYS A 81 -12.78 -10.71 9.10
N SER A 82 -12.62 -9.79 10.05
CA SER A 82 -12.92 -10.03 11.47
C SER A 82 -14.33 -9.58 11.85
N THR A 83 -14.96 -8.75 11.02
CA THR A 83 -16.23 -8.08 11.35
C THR A 83 -17.42 -8.73 10.66
N TRP A 84 -17.44 -8.76 9.31
CA TRP A 84 -18.66 -9.17 8.57
C TRP A 84 -18.39 -10.01 7.32
N ILE A 85 -17.22 -9.90 6.68
CA ILE A 85 -16.88 -10.73 5.51
C ILE A 85 -16.33 -12.07 5.97
N SER A 86 -17.09 -13.15 5.75
CA SER A 86 -16.66 -14.53 6.03
C SER A 86 -16.33 -15.32 4.76
N ASN A 87 -16.95 -14.99 3.63
CA ASN A 87 -16.75 -15.68 2.35
C ASN A 87 -15.80 -14.88 1.45
N PHE A 88 -14.65 -15.47 1.12
CA PHE A 88 -13.61 -14.81 0.34
C PHE A 88 -13.50 -15.40 -1.06
N LYS A 89 -13.82 -14.60 -2.07
CA LYS A 89 -13.47 -14.88 -3.46
C LYS A 89 -12.01 -14.53 -3.73
N SER A 90 -11.38 -15.19 -4.70
CA SER A 90 -10.07 -14.78 -5.21
C SER A 90 -10.18 -13.39 -5.82
N VAL A 91 -9.24 -12.52 -5.48
CA VAL A 91 -9.16 -11.15 -5.99
C VAL A 91 -8.10 -11.12 -7.10
N SER A 92 -8.43 -10.51 -8.22
CA SER A 92 -7.50 -10.28 -9.34
C SER A 92 -7.01 -8.83 -9.35
N THR A 93 -5.89 -8.59 -10.01
CA THR A 93 -5.38 -7.23 -10.24
C THR A 93 -6.22 -6.43 -11.25
N THR A 94 -7.15 -7.07 -11.96
CA THR A 94 -8.07 -6.40 -12.88
C THR A 94 -9.03 -5.47 -12.15
N ALA A 95 -9.53 -5.87 -10.97
CA ALA A 95 -10.39 -5.00 -10.15
C ALA A 95 -9.69 -3.69 -9.78
N ALA A 96 -8.40 -3.75 -9.44
CA ALA A 96 -7.60 -2.56 -9.14
C ALA A 96 -7.44 -1.62 -10.34
N ARG A 97 -7.45 -2.14 -11.58
CA ARG A 97 -7.39 -1.32 -12.80
C ARG A 97 -8.68 -0.54 -13.03
N TYR A 98 -9.83 -1.19 -12.86
CA TYR A 98 -11.13 -0.51 -12.98
C TYR A 98 -11.31 0.59 -11.93
N GLN A 99 -10.74 0.42 -10.75
CA GLN A 99 -10.76 1.43 -9.68
C GLN A 99 -9.64 2.49 -9.81
N GLU A 100 -8.86 2.42 -10.89
CA GLU A 100 -7.72 3.33 -11.15
C GLU A 100 -6.70 3.39 -9.99
N ILE A 101 -6.61 2.32 -9.21
CA ILE A 101 -5.66 2.21 -8.11
C ILE A 101 -4.29 1.84 -8.68
N SER A 102 -3.25 2.52 -8.23
CA SER A 102 -1.86 2.23 -8.62
C SER A 102 -1.52 0.74 -8.39
N LEU A 103 -0.92 0.09 -9.38
CA LEU A 103 -0.58 -1.34 -9.35
C LEU A 103 0.62 -1.69 -8.44
N ASN A 104 0.92 -0.87 -7.42
CA ASN A 104 1.98 -1.18 -6.46
C ASN A 104 1.49 -2.28 -5.48
N PRO A 105 2.20 -3.43 -5.37
CA PRO A 105 1.84 -4.52 -4.45
C PRO A 105 1.65 -4.08 -3.00
N GLN A 106 2.44 -3.12 -2.49
CA GLN A 106 2.32 -2.63 -1.11
C GLN A 106 0.98 -1.93 -0.86
N LYS A 107 0.46 -1.22 -1.87
CA LYS A 107 -0.84 -0.52 -1.77
C LYS A 107 -2.02 -1.46 -1.96
N LEU A 108 -1.84 -2.54 -2.73
CA LEU A 108 -2.89 -3.52 -3.02
C LEU A 108 -2.97 -4.65 -2.00
N ALA A 109 -1.88 -4.94 -1.27
CA ALA A 109 -1.87 -5.95 -0.22
C ALA A 109 -2.67 -5.50 1.01
N GLY A 110 -3.45 -6.41 1.58
CA GLY A 110 -4.06 -6.27 2.90
C GLY A 110 -3.11 -6.75 4.00
N GLN A 111 -3.54 -6.65 5.26
CA GLN A 111 -2.74 -7.08 6.42
C GLN A 111 -2.40 -8.58 6.41
N CYS A 112 -3.20 -9.38 5.70
CA CYS A 112 -2.92 -10.80 5.48
C CYS A 112 -1.84 -11.08 4.41
N GLY A 113 -1.21 -10.05 3.83
CA GLY A 113 -0.20 -10.19 2.77
C GLY A 113 -0.74 -10.60 1.39
N LYS A 114 -2.05 -10.84 1.26
CA LYS A 114 -2.74 -11.09 -0.02
C LYS A 114 -3.45 -9.81 -0.50
N LEU A 115 -3.88 -9.78 -1.76
CA LEU A 115 -4.66 -8.67 -2.32
C LEU A 115 -5.88 -8.33 -1.45
N LYS A 116 -6.20 -7.04 -1.31
CA LYS A 116 -7.35 -6.56 -0.52
C LYS A 116 -8.66 -7.14 -1.06
N CYS A 117 -9.46 -7.75 -0.18
CA CYS A 117 -10.81 -8.22 -0.52
C CYS A 117 -11.80 -7.05 -0.75
N CYS A 118 -11.51 -5.87 -0.21
CA CYS A 118 -12.25 -4.64 -0.48
C CYS A 118 -12.30 -4.31 -1.98
N LEU A 119 -11.26 -4.66 -2.74
CA LEU A 119 -11.23 -4.40 -4.18
C LEU A 119 -12.41 -5.05 -4.90
N ASN A 120 -12.74 -6.31 -4.56
CA ASN A 120 -13.92 -6.97 -5.16
C ASN A 120 -15.23 -6.45 -4.57
N TYR A 121 -15.25 -6.10 -3.28
CA TYR A 121 -16.46 -5.60 -2.63
C TYR A 121 -16.91 -4.24 -3.20
N GLU A 122 -15.96 -3.35 -3.48
CA GLU A 122 -16.24 -2.01 -3.99
C GLU A 122 -16.41 -1.99 -5.51
N LEU A 123 -15.98 -3.04 -6.22
CA LEU A 123 -15.94 -3.07 -7.69
C LEU A 123 -17.30 -2.80 -8.34
N ASP A 124 -18.35 -3.46 -7.86
CA ASP A 124 -19.68 -3.31 -8.47
C ASP A 124 -20.19 -1.86 -8.33
N ALA A 125 -20.03 -1.27 -7.14
CA ALA A 125 -20.38 0.13 -6.91
C ALA A 125 -19.55 1.11 -7.78
N TYR A 126 -18.28 0.80 -8.03
CA TYR A 126 -17.44 1.57 -8.94
C TYR A 126 -17.92 1.47 -10.40
N LEU A 127 -18.26 0.26 -10.86
CA LEU A 127 -18.74 0.03 -12.23
C LEU A 127 -20.06 0.74 -12.47
N ASP A 128 -21.00 0.64 -11.52
CA ASP A 128 -22.29 1.32 -11.59
C ASP A 128 -22.10 2.84 -11.62
N ALA A 129 -21.24 3.39 -10.76
CA ALA A 129 -20.95 4.82 -10.75
C ALA A 129 -20.33 5.29 -12.06
N GLN A 130 -19.52 4.48 -12.73
CA GLN A 130 -18.83 4.84 -13.98
C GLN A 130 -19.77 4.82 -15.21
N GLN A 131 -20.91 4.14 -15.18
CA GLN A 131 -21.80 4.03 -16.35
C GLN A 131 -22.33 5.37 -16.85
N ASP A 132 -22.58 6.34 -15.95
CA ASP A 132 -23.13 7.65 -16.29
C ASP A 132 -22.09 8.62 -16.87
N PHE A 133 -20.80 8.28 -16.78
CA PHE A 133 -19.72 9.20 -17.12
C PHE A 133 -19.51 9.26 -18.64
N PRO A 134 -19.37 10.47 -19.22
CA PRO A 134 -18.99 10.60 -20.62
C PRO A 134 -17.57 10.09 -20.86
N ASN A 135 -17.30 9.72 -22.11
CA ASN A 135 -15.96 9.32 -22.52
C ASN A 135 -14.96 10.47 -22.32
N THR A 136 -13.91 10.23 -21.54
CA THR A 136 -12.86 11.20 -21.19
C THR A 136 -12.06 11.70 -22.38
N ALA A 137 -12.08 10.97 -23.52
CA ALA A 137 -11.41 11.39 -24.75
C ALA A 137 -12.10 12.56 -25.48
N ILE A 138 -13.36 12.88 -25.14
CA ILE A 138 -14.13 13.94 -25.82
C ILE A 138 -13.72 15.31 -25.23
N PRO A 139 -13.14 16.21 -26.05
CA PRO A 139 -12.86 17.55 -25.61
C PRO A 139 -14.14 18.40 -25.52
N LEU A 140 -14.13 19.38 -24.63
CA LEU A 140 -15.22 20.36 -24.53
C LEU A 140 -14.86 21.59 -25.36
N GLU A 141 -15.68 21.91 -26.36
CA GLU A 141 -15.56 23.11 -27.16
C GLU A 141 -16.36 24.25 -26.54
N THR A 142 -15.72 25.40 -26.37
CA THR A 142 -16.36 26.64 -25.90
C THR A 142 -15.93 27.82 -26.72
N GLU A 143 -16.59 28.97 -26.52
CA GLU A 143 -16.22 30.22 -27.17
C GLU A 143 -14.77 30.64 -26.81
N ASP A 144 -14.35 30.39 -25.56
CA ASP A 144 -13.02 30.70 -25.04
C ASP A 144 -11.90 29.74 -25.50
N GLY A 145 -12.26 28.57 -26.03
CA GLY A 145 -11.30 27.57 -26.49
C GLY A 145 -11.73 26.14 -26.20
N THR A 146 -10.80 25.21 -26.47
CA THR A 146 -11.02 23.77 -26.28
C THR A 146 -10.40 23.31 -24.97
N TYR A 147 -11.20 22.62 -24.15
CA TYR A 147 -10.77 22.07 -22.88
C TYR A 147 -10.63 20.54 -22.96
N TYR A 148 -9.55 20.04 -22.38
CA TYR A 148 -9.22 18.63 -22.32
C TYR A 148 -9.43 18.10 -20.90
N HIS A 149 -9.90 16.86 -20.80
CA HIS A 149 -10.07 16.18 -19.53
C HIS A 149 -8.71 15.93 -18.85
N PHE A 150 -8.64 16.19 -17.55
CA PHE A 150 -7.43 16.01 -16.74
C PHE A 150 -7.61 14.94 -15.65
N LYS A 151 -8.74 14.98 -14.94
CA LYS A 151 -9.01 14.11 -13.77
C LYS A 151 -10.51 13.86 -13.63
N THR A 152 -10.87 12.68 -13.12
CA THR A 152 -12.24 12.35 -12.72
C THR A 152 -12.25 11.95 -11.24
N ASP A 153 -13.30 12.35 -10.53
CA ASP A 153 -13.66 11.84 -9.21
C ASP A 153 -15.01 11.14 -9.34
N VAL A 154 -14.96 9.81 -9.40
CA VAL A 154 -16.12 8.95 -9.66
C VAL A 154 -17.18 9.09 -8.58
N PHE A 155 -16.78 9.22 -7.31
CA PHE A 155 -17.72 9.29 -6.19
C PHE A 155 -18.38 10.65 -6.02
N LYS A 156 -17.65 11.73 -6.33
CA LYS A 156 -18.21 13.09 -6.28
C LYS A 156 -18.96 13.47 -7.56
N ARG A 157 -18.90 12.64 -8.61
CA ARG A 157 -19.43 12.96 -9.95
C ARG A 157 -18.86 14.28 -10.47
N LEU A 158 -17.56 14.49 -10.30
CA LEU A 158 -16.84 15.70 -10.73
C LEU A 158 -15.77 15.35 -11.76
N MET A 159 -15.63 16.19 -12.76
CA MET A 159 -14.61 16.10 -13.80
C MET A 159 -13.85 17.43 -13.90
N TRP A 160 -12.52 17.33 -14.05
CA TRP A 160 -11.63 18.46 -14.20
C TRP A 160 -11.18 18.58 -15.65
N TYR A 161 -11.24 19.80 -16.16
CA TYR A 161 -10.90 20.14 -17.53
C TYR A 161 -9.92 21.32 -17.56
N SER A 162 -8.94 21.27 -18.47
CA SER A 162 -7.94 22.31 -18.66
C SER A 162 -7.80 22.73 -20.13
N PRO A 163 -7.51 24.01 -20.42
CA PRO A 163 -7.32 24.51 -21.79
C PRO A 163 -6.00 24.05 -22.43
N SER A 164 -5.03 23.62 -21.62
CA SER A 164 -3.77 23.03 -22.07
C SER A 164 -3.77 21.52 -21.84
N ARG A 165 -3.18 20.76 -22.77
CA ARG A 165 -2.86 19.33 -22.60
C ARG A 165 -1.68 19.11 -21.64
N ASP A 166 -0.77 20.07 -21.60
CA ASP A 166 0.32 20.08 -20.63
C ASP A 166 -0.21 20.72 -19.35
N ASN A 167 -0.23 19.94 -18.27
CA ASN A 167 -0.73 20.28 -16.93
C ASN A 167 0.17 21.31 -16.22
N GLY A 168 0.55 22.37 -16.93
CA GLY A 168 1.42 23.43 -16.46
C GLY A 168 0.76 24.22 -15.34
N ALA A 169 1.53 24.47 -14.28
CA ALA A 169 1.17 25.34 -13.19
C ALA A 169 0.66 26.70 -13.72
N GLY A 170 -0.60 27.05 -13.44
CA GLY A 170 -1.22 28.32 -13.83
C GLY A 170 -2.37 28.24 -14.86
N ALA A 171 -2.71 27.07 -15.38
CA ALA A 171 -3.87 26.94 -16.27
C ALA A 171 -5.21 27.10 -15.52
N LYS A 172 -6.18 27.81 -16.13
CA LYS A 172 -7.57 27.86 -15.63
C LYS A 172 -8.15 26.44 -15.66
N VAL A 173 -8.37 25.84 -14.50
CA VAL A 173 -9.00 24.51 -14.41
C VAL A 173 -10.48 24.70 -14.16
N ALA A 174 -11.30 24.10 -15.01
CA ALA A 174 -12.74 24.02 -14.85
C ALA A 174 -13.10 22.72 -14.11
N MET A 175 -13.83 22.85 -13.01
CA MET A 175 -14.45 21.72 -12.32
C MET A 175 -15.94 21.69 -12.68
N LEU A 176 -16.39 20.58 -13.24
CA LEU A 176 -17.76 20.41 -13.73
C LEU A 176 -18.39 19.15 -13.17
N SER A 177 -19.71 19.15 -12.97
CA SER A 177 -20.46 17.94 -12.68
C SER A 177 -20.59 17.06 -13.93
N VAL A 178 -20.75 15.75 -13.75
CA VAL A 178 -20.99 14.81 -14.86
C VAL A 178 -22.20 15.23 -15.71
N ASP A 179 -23.26 15.69 -15.08
CA ASP A 179 -24.50 16.08 -15.76
C ASP A 179 -24.27 17.33 -16.63
N SER A 180 -23.56 18.33 -16.09
CA SER A 180 -23.15 19.53 -16.85
C SER A 180 -22.23 19.19 -18.02
N VAL A 181 -21.28 18.25 -17.83
CA VAL A 181 -20.40 17.80 -18.91
C VAL A 181 -21.21 17.12 -20.02
N ASN A 182 -22.17 16.27 -19.67
CA ASN A 182 -23.05 15.62 -20.64
C ASN A 182 -23.91 16.63 -21.43
N GLU A 183 -24.43 17.67 -20.75
CA GLU A 183 -25.14 18.77 -21.41
C GLU A 183 -24.24 19.51 -22.40
N ILE A 184 -23.03 19.89 -22.00
CA ILE A 184 -22.07 20.59 -22.87
C ILE A 184 -21.71 19.71 -24.08
N ILE A 185 -21.47 18.41 -23.87
CA ILE A 185 -21.19 17.47 -24.97
C ILE A 185 -22.38 17.38 -25.93
N SER A 186 -23.62 17.36 -25.41
CA SER A 186 -24.82 17.33 -26.25
C SER A 186 -24.98 18.61 -27.09
N GLN A 187 -24.66 19.77 -26.51
CA GLN A 187 -24.69 21.07 -27.20
C GLN A 187 -23.59 21.16 -28.27
N ASN A 188 -22.39 20.67 -27.97
CA ASN A 188 -21.28 20.60 -28.91
C ASN A 188 -21.59 19.68 -30.10
N LYS A 189 -22.26 18.54 -29.88
CA LYS A 189 -22.78 17.69 -30.97
C LYS A 189 -23.80 18.42 -31.85
N GLY A 190 -24.58 19.32 -31.25
CA GLY A 190 -25.50 20.21 -31.96
C GLY A 190 -24.85 21.46 -32.59
N GLY A 191 -23.52 21.59 -32.52
CA GLY A 191 -22.76 22.71 -33.07
C GLY A 191 -22.87 24.02 -32.28
N LYS A 192 -23.47 23.99 -31.08
CA LYS A 192 -23.59 25.15 -30.18
C LYS A 192 -22.45 25.15 -29.17
N LYS A 193 -21.58 26.15 -29.26
CA LYS A 193 -20.48 26.35 -28.29
C LYS A 193 -21.00 27.08 -27.07
N VAL A 194 -20.60 26.63 -25.88
CA VAL A 194 -20.96 27.27 -24.62
C VAL A 194 -20.05 28.47 -24.37
N ARG A 195 -20.62 29.56 -23.85
CA ARG A 195 -19.90 30.84 -23.65
C ARG A 195 -18.90 30.79 -22.50
N ASP A 196 -19.31 30.23 -21.35
CA ASP A 196 -18.49 30.18 -20.13
C ASP A 196 -18.52 28.77 -19.52
N ILE A 197 -17.35 28.23 -19.21
CA ILE A 197 -17.19 27.00 -18.42
C ILE A 197 -16.89 27.41 -16.98
N ALA A 198 -17.89 27.77 -16.18
CA ALA A 198 -17.62 28.02 -14.78
C ALA A 198 -18.83 27.77 -13.89
N GLU A 199 -18.66 26.86 -12.93
CA GLU A 199 -19.20 27.11 -11.58
C GLU A 199 -18.14 27.03 -10.46
N VAL A 200 -16.95 26.47 -10.68
CA VAL A 200 -15.81 26.72 -9.77
C VAL A 200 -14.47 26.72 -10.53
N VAL A 201 -13.96 27.90 -10.86
CA VAL A 201 -12.58 28.09 -11.33
C VAL A 201 -11.69 28.19 -10.10
N GLN A 202 -11.15 27.06 -9.62
CA GLN A 202 -9.99 27.13 -8.72
C GLN A 202 -8.75 27.23 -9.58
N VAL A 203 -8.08 28.39 -9.53
CA VAL A 203 -6.67 28.46 -9.87
C VAL A 203 -5.96 27.56 -8.86
N LEU A 204 -5.43 26.41 -9.30
CA LEU A 204 -4.55 25.63 -8.43
C LEU A 204 -3.36 26.54 -8.11
N ALA A 205 -3.34 27.08 -6.89
CA ALA A 205 -2.15 27.67 -6.34
C ALA A 205 -1.05 26.60 -6.39
N PRO A 206 0.19 26.95 -6.77
CA PRO A 206 1.28 25.98 -6.77
C PRO A 206 1.31 25.32 -5.40
N LEU A 207 1.25 23.98 -5.37
CA LEU A 207 1.56 23.23 -4.17
C LEU A 207 2.97 23.68 -3.77
N LYS A 208 3.07 24.55 -2.75
CA LYS A 208 4.34 24.69 -2.04
C LYS A 208 4.68 23.27 -1.62
N ASP A 209 5.83 22.78 -2.05
CA ASP A 209 6.40 21.55 -1.54
C ASP A 209 6.27 21.59 -0.02
N VAL A 210 5.27 20.90 0.51
CA VAL A 210 5.27 20.46 1.89
C VAL A 210 6.37 19.43 1.89
N GLY A 211 7.59 19.92 2.11
CA GLY A 211 8.75 19.11 2.36
C GLY A 211 8.32 18.12 3.42
N TYR A 212 8.11 16.87 2.99
CA TYR A 212 8.00 15.75 3.89
C TYR A 212 9.41 15.60 4.46
N GLU A 213 9.76 16.47 5.42
CA GLU A 213 10.93 16.37 6.25
C GLU A 213 10.74 15.09 7.06
N ASN A 214 11.15 13.98 6.45
CA ASN A 214 11.92 12.93 7.07
C ASN A 214 11.60 12.69 8.55
N VAL A 215 10.36 12.31 8.87
CA VAL A 215 10.03 11.68 10.16
C VAL A 215 10.70 10.29 10.26
N ILE A 216 11.29 9.79 9.16
CA ILE A 216 12.15 8.60 9.09
C ILE A 216 13.60 8.90 9.56
N ALA A 217 14.04 10.17 9.61
CA ALA A 217 15.42 10.52 9.97
C ALA A 217 15.68 10.70 11.48
N GLN A 218 14.71 10.39 12.35
CA GLN A 218 14.93 10.42 13.81
C GLN A 218 15.03 9.05 14.48
N ASP A 219 14.93 7.95 13.72
CA ASP A 219 15.27 6.63 14.27
C ASP A 219 16.34 5.98 13.39
N SER A 220 17.55 6.55 13.47
CA SER A 220 18.75 5.93 12.93
C SER A 220 18.92 4.55 13.56
N ILE A 221 18.74 3.52 12.74
CA ILE A 221 18.82 2.09 13.08
C ILE A 221 20.16 1.67 13.71
N THR A 222 21.15 2.57 13.72
CA THR A 222 22.50 2.38 14.27
C THR A 222 22.62 2.65 15.78
N ARG A 223 21.53 2.97 16.50
CA ARG A 223 21.55 3.21 17.96
C ARG A 223 22.06 2.01 18.78
N PHE A 224 22.09 0.80 18.20
CA PHE A 224 22.57 -0.42 18.84
C PHE A 224 23.99 -0.86 18.43
N ASP A 225 24.61 -0.25 17.40
CA ASP A 225 25.93 -0.69 16.89
C ASP A 225 27.12 0.04 17.55
N GLU A 226 26.91 1.17 18.24
CA GLU A 226 28.00 1.93 18.87
C GLU A 226 28.40 1.44 20.29
N LYS A 227 28.58 0.13 20.45
CA LYS A 227 29.27 -0.46 21.61
C LYS A 227 30.33 -1.49 21.20
N ALA A 228 31.20 -1.13 20.27
CA ALA A 228 32.43 -1.88 20.04
C ALA A 228 33.55 -1.00 19.45
N ASN A 229 34.04 -0.02 20.23
CA ASN A 229 35.46 0.38 20.22
C ASN A 229 35.71 1.60 21.13
N LYS A 230 35.92 1.34 22.42
CA LYS A 230 36.68 2.25 23.29
C LYS A 230 38.07 1.66 23.48
N GLY A 231 39.03 2.13 22.70
CA GLY A 231 40.44 1.75 22.82
C GLY A 231 41.38 2.78 22.22
N ASN A 232 42.11 3.47 23.10
CA ASN A 232 43.31 4.28 22.87
C ASN A 232 43.21 5.68 22.20
N ARG A 233 43.06 6.68 23.09
CA ARG A 233 43.67 8.00 22.94
C ARG A 233 45.21 7.91 23.12
N LYS A 234 45.96 8.42 22.16
CA LYS A 234 47.34 9.02 22.24
C LYS A 234 47.65 9.52 20.82
N ARG A 235 48.21 10.69 20.51
CA ARG A 235 48.77 11.83 21.25
C ARG A 235 48.97 12.94 20.19
N LYS A 236 48.72 14.21 20.53
CA LYS A 236 49.08 15.40 19.73
C LYS A 236 50.59 15.43 19.40
N LYS A 237 50.96 15.91 18.20
CA LYS A 237 52.07 16.88 18.06
C LYS A 237 51.94 17.76 16.80
N ASN A 238 52.07 19.05 17.05
CA ASN A 238 52.08 20.17 16.11
C ASN A 238 53.34 20.18 15.22
N ARG A 239 53.22 20.76 14.01
CA ARG A 239 53.90 22.00 13.51
C ARG A 239 54.18 21.91 11.99
N ARG A 240 53.56 22.84 11.23
CA ARG A 240 53.94 23.32 9.89
C ARG A 240 55.33 24.01 9.92
N PRO A 241 55.85 24.59 8.80
CA PRO A 241 55.93 24.16 7.39
C PRO A 241 57.38 24.30 6.84
N ASN A 242 57.72 23.74 5.67
CA ASN A 242 58.52 24.44 4.64
C ASN A 242 58.72 23.62 3.34
N ARG A 243 58.43 24.29 2.22
CA ARG A 243 59.02 24.13 0.87
C ARG A 243 60.23 25.12 0.84
N PRO A 244 61.24 25.10 -0.07
CA PRO A 244 61.36 24.58 -1.44
C PRO A 244 62.67 23.76 -1.65
N THR A 245 63.18 23.32 -2.81
CA THR A 245 63.16 23.78 -4.20
C THR A 245 63.76 22.67 -5.09
N ASN A 246 63.32 22.62 -6.35
CA ASN A 246 64.02 22.22 -7.59
C ASN A 246 65.48 21.72 -7.53
N SER A 247 65.80 20.63 -8.23
CA SER A 247 66.40 20.68 -9.58
C SER A 247 66.93 19.31 -10.07
N ASN A 248 66.49 18.95 -11.28
CA ASN A 248 67.23 18.33 -12.38
C ASN A 248 68.03 17.01 -12.25
N SER A 249 67.61 16.09 -13.14
CA SER A 249 68.41 15.46 -14.21
C SER A 249 68.95 14.03 -14.02
N ALA A 250 68.92 13.33 -15.16
CA ALA A 250 69.40 11.98 -15.49
C ALA A 250 68.52 10.83 -14.96
N GLY A 251 67.99 9.90 -15.78
CA GLY A 251 68.31 9.52 -17.14
C GLY A 251 68.51 8.01 -17.20
N LYS A 252 67.82 7.34 -18.13
CA LYS A 252 68.00 5.95 -18.62
C LYS A 252 67.63 4.83 -17.63
N ALA A 253 66.61 4.02 -17.92
CA ALA A 253 66.58 2.89 -18.87
C ALA A 253 67.44 1.71 -18.39
N ASN A 254 66.78 0.57 -18.12
CA ASN A 254 67.02 -0.70 -18.81
C ASN A 254 66.13 -1.83 -18.25
N ASP A 255 65.70 -2.67 -19.20
CA ASP A 255 65.11 -4.03 -19.13
C ASP A 255 63.77 -4.25 -18.41
#